data_AF-A0A8J8JPV9-F1
#
_entry.id   AF-A0A8J8JPV9-F1
#
_cell.length_a   1.000
_cell.length_b   1.000
_cell.length_c   1.000
_cell.angle_alpha   90.00
_cell.angle_beta   90.00
_cell.angle_gamma   90.00
#
_symmetry.space_group_name_H-M   'P 1'
#
loop_
_entity.id
_entity.type
_entity.pdbx_description
1 polymer ?
#
loop_
_entity_poly.entity_id
_entity_poly.type
_entity_poly.pdbx_seq_one_letter_code
_entity_poly.pdbx_strand_id
1 'polypeptide(L)'
;MSESDDSADEEYGTARLNHRGRLTIPKALRDDLNLEDGTEFRVVREGGDIRLVRELPDLETVTRGEEWGAEAFRDAGEATFGGR
;
A
#
# COMPACT_ATOMS: atom_id res chain seq x y z
N MET A 1 -3.78 -7.35 -28.85
CA MET A 1 -2.70 -8.13 -28.20
C MET A 1 -2.99 -8.03 -26.72
N SER A 2 -3.43 -9.12 -26.11
CA SER A 2 -3.66 -9.16 -24.67
C SER A 2 -2.34 -9.58 -24.06
N GLU A 3 -1.63 -8.65 -23.44
CA GLU A 3 -0.57 -8.97 -22.50
C GLU A 3 -1.23 -9.72 -21.35
N SER A 4 -1.15 -11.06 -21.41
CA SER A 4 -1.39 -11.89 -20.24
C SER A 4 -0.21 -11.60 -19.32
N ASP A 5 -0.48 -10.82 -18.29
CA ASP A 5 0.42 -10.56 -17.17
C ASP A 5 0.80 -11.92 -16.57
N ASP A 6 1.99 -12.42 -16.92
CA ASP A 6 2.59 -13.62 -16.35
C ASP A 6 3.09 -13.25 -14.95
N SER A 7 2.14 -12.99 -14.05
CA SER A 7 2.44 -12.82 -12.63
C SER A 7 2.81 -14.22 -12.13
N ALA A 8 4.10 -14.54 -12.09
CA ALA A 8 4.56 -15.82 -11.57
C ALA A 8 3.96 -16.02 -10.17
N ASP A 9 3.09 -17.01 -10.02
CA ASP A 9 2.47 -17.36 -8.75
C ASP A 9 3.57 -17.83 -7.78
N GLU A 10 4.07 -16.90 -6.96
CA GLU A 10 5.07 -17.21 -5.94
C GLU A 10 4.40 -17.87 -4.73
N GLU A 11 4.78 -19.12 -4.44
CA GLU A 11 4.24 -19.88 -3.32
C GLU A 11 4.99 -19.56 -2.03
N TYR A 12 4.30 -18.92 -1.08
CA TYR A 12 4.85 -18.56 0.24
C TYR A 12 4.66 -19.65 1.31
N GLY A 13 4.24 -20.85 0.90
CA GLY A 13 3.97 -22.01 1.75
C GLY A 13 2.50 -22.15 2.16
N THR A 14 2.25 -22.86 3.26
CA THR A 14 0.88 -23.16 3.73
C THR A 14 0.47 -22.32 4.94
N ALA A 15 -0.78 -21.88 4.96
CA ALA A 15 -1.40 -21.19 6.08
C ALA A 15 -2.47 -22.08 6.71
N ARG A 16 -2.52 -22.13 8.05
CA ARG A 16 -3.49 -22.96 8.79
C ARG A 16 -4.57 -22.10 9.43
N LEU A 17 -5.83 -22.48 9.21
CA LEU A 17 -6.97 -21.91 9.92
C LEU A 17 -6.99 -22.46 11.36
N ASN A 18 -7.04 -21.57 12.35
CA ASN A 18 -7.16 -21.97 13.75
C ASN A 18 -8.64 -22.14 14.19
N HIS A 19 -8.85 -22.60 15.43
CA HIS A 19 -10.17 -22.80 16.02
C HIS A 19 -11.02 -21.52 16.15
N ARG A 20 -10.40 -20.35 16.05
CA ARG A 20 -11.06 -19.02 16.06
C ARG A 20 -11.32 -18.48 14.65
N GLY A 21 -11.08 -19.29 13.61
CA GLY A 21 -11.29 -18.88 12.22
C GLY A 21 -10.26 -17.87 11.70
N ARG A 22 -9.04 -17.81 12.29
CA ARG A 22 -7.98 -16.92 11.83
C ARG A 22 -6.96 -17.68 10.98
N LEU A 23 -6.53 -17.07 9.88
CA LEU A 23 -5.41 -17.50 9.06
C LEU A 23 -4.15 -16.74 9.49
N THR A 24 -3.04 -17.46 9.65
CA THR A 24 -1.74 -16.86 9.88
C THR A 24 -1.04 -16.67 8.54
N ILE A 25 -0.70 -15.43 8.19
CA ILE A 25 0.05 -15.11 6.98
C ILE A 25 1.53 -15.49 7.21
N PRO A 26 2.17 -16.26 6.30
CA PRO A 26 3.59 -16.56 6.38
C PRO A 26 4.45 -15.30 6.46
N LYS A 27 5.53 -15.33 7.25
CA LYS A 27 6.39 -14.16 7.47
C LYS A 27 6.98 -13.62 6.15
N ALA A 28 7.43 -14.49 5.25
CA ALA A 28 7.97 -14.08 3.95
C ALA A 28 6.95 -13.26 3.14
N LEU A 29 5.69 -13.73 3.05
CA LEU A 29 4.63 -12.98 2.37
C LEU A 29 4.31 -11.65 3.08
N ARG A 30 4.37 -11.65 4.42
CA ARG A 30 4.17 -10.45 5.23
C ARG A 30 5.22 -9.40 4.91
N ASP A 31 6.49 -9.81 4.84
CA ASP A 31 7.63 -8.93 4.61
C ASP A 31 7.64 -8.43 3.16
N ASP A 32 7.43 -9.31 2.17
CA ASP A 32 7.44 -8.97 0.74
C ASP A 32 6.35 -7.97 0.36
N LEU A 33 5.15 -8.14 0.90
CA LEU A 33 4.07 -7.20 0.65
C LEU A 33 4.18 -5.97 1.58
N ASN A 34 5.02 -5.99 2.61
CA ASN A 34 5.08 -4.96 3.67
C ASN A 34 3.74 -4.81 4.42
N LEU A 35 3.25 -5.92 5.00
CA LEU A 35 2.02 -5.97 5.78
C LEU A 35 2.24 -5.59 7.25
N GLU A 36 1.53 -4.57 7.69
CA GLU A 36 1.53 -4.11 9.08
C GLU A 36 0.32 -4.65 9.86
N ASP A 37 0.45 -4.69 11.18
CA ASP A 37 -0.67 -5.04 12.06
C ASP A 37 -1.82 -4.04 11.89
N GLY A 38 -3.04 -4.55 11.72
CA GLY A 38 -4.21 -3.72 11.42
C GLY A 38 -4.48 -3.49 9.92
N THR A 39 -3.66 -4.04 9.02
CA THR A 39 -3.97 -4.01 7.57
C THR A 39 -5.31 -4.70 7.28
N GLU A 40 -6.22 -3.99 6.61
CA GLU A 40 -7.52 -4.52 6.21
C GLU A 40 -7.49 -5.12 4.81
N PHE A 41 -8.23 -6.21 4.64
CA PHE A 41 -8.36 -6.91 3.37
C PHE A 41 -9.81 -7.19 3.07
N ARG A 42 -10.19 -6.94 1.81
CA ARG A 42 -11.42 -7.46 1.25
C ARG A 42 -11.23 -8.92 0.87
N VAL A 43 -12.05 -9.78 1.43
CA VAL A 43 -12.06 -11.22 1.14
C VAL A 43 -13.01 -11.46 -0.04
N VAL A 44 -12.47 -11.90 -1.17
CA VAL A 44 -13.24 -12.23 -2.38
C VAL A 44 -13.12 -13.72 -2.65
N ARG A 45 -14.23 -14.36 -3.00
CA ARG A 45 -14.24 -15.75 -3.46
C ARG A 45 -14.19 -15.77 -4.99
N GLU A 46 -13.15 -16.36 -5.55
CA GLU A 46 -13.04 -16.62 -6.99
C GLU A 46 -13.03 -18.14 -7.21
N GLY A 47 -14.20 -18.69 -7.55
CA GLY A 47 -14.38 -20.13 -7.77
C GLY A 47 -14.12 -20.97 -6.50
N GLY A 48 -13.02 -21.71 -6.50
CA GLY A 48 -12.56 -22.54 -5.38
C GLY A 48 -11.62 -21.81 -4.42
N ASP A 49 -11.09 -20.66 -4.83
CA ASP A 49 -10.01 -19.96 -4.14
C ASP A 49 -10.51 -18.72 -3.39
N ILE A 50 -9.71 -18.29 -2.43
CA ILE A 50 -9.94 -17.08 -1.64
C ILE A 50 -8.84 -16.08 -1.98
N ARG A 51 -9.25 -14.90 -2.47
CA ARG A 51 -8.36 -13.79 -2.76
C ARG A 51 -8.49 -12.73 -1.67
N LEU A 52 -7.36 -12.33 -1.11
CA LEU A 52 -7.26 -11.21 -0.17
C LEU A 52 -6.79 -9.98 -0.94
N VAL A 53 -7.68 -9.00 -1.10
CA VAL A 53 -7.36 -7.74 -1.79
C VAL A 53 -7.17 -6.66 -0.74
N ARG A 54 -6.00 -6.02 -0.70
CA ARG A 54 -5.75 -4.90 0.22
C ARG A 54 -6.74 -3.78 -0.05
N GLU A 55 -7.36 -3.26 1.00
CA GLU A 55 -8.08 -2.01 0.91
C GLU A 55 -7.09 -0.88 1.21
N LEU A 56 -6.65 -0.18 0.16
CA LEU A 56 -5.92 1.07 0.33
C LEU A 56 -6.96 2.13 0.71
N PRO A 57 -6.73 2.93 1.77
CA PRO A 57 -7.62 4.04 2.05
C PRO A 57 -7.67 4.97 0.83
N ASP A 58 -8.84 5.53 0.56
CA ASP A 58 -8.97 6.55 -0.48
C ASP A 58 -7.97 7.67 -0.18
N LEU A 59 -7.11 7.96 -1.17
CA LEU A 59 -6.15 9.05 -1.07
C LEU A 59 -6.93 10.36 -1.05
N GLU A 60 -7.22 10.87 0.14
CA GLU A 60 -7.76 12.20 0.29
C GLU A 60 -6.68 13.22 -0.09
N THR A 61 -6.88 13.88 -1.23
CA THR A 61 -6.04 15.01 -1.60
C THR A 61 -6.34 16.14 -0.62
N VAL A 62 -5.44 16.35 0.34
CA VAL A 62 -5.51 17.47 1.26
C VAL A 62 -5.32 18.75 0.44
N THR A 63 -6.42 19.37 0.04
CA THR A 63 -6.39 20.68 -0.59
C THR A 63 -6.23 21.72 0.52
N ARG A 64 -5.08 22.39 0.55
CA ARG A 64 -4.90 23.58 1.39
C ARG A 64 -5.86 24.64 0.85
N GLY A 65 -7.01 24.81 1.50
CA GLY A 65 -8.05 25.79 1.12
C GLY A 65 -7.67 27.25 1.33
N GLU A 66 -6.38 27.53 1.53
CA GLU A 66 -5.85 28.88 1.73
C GLU A 66 -4.87 29.19 0.61
N GLU A 67 -5.19 30.26 -0.13
CA GLU A 67 -4.30 30.90 -1.07
C GLU A 67 -2.98 31.21 -0.33
N TRP A 68 -1.85 30.87 -0.95
CA TRP A 68 -0.55 31.19 -0.40
C TRP A 68 -0.51 32.70 -0.07
N GLY A 69 -0.48 33.04 1.22
CA GLY A 69 -0.27 34.42 1.64
C GLY A 69 1.04 34.94 1.03
N ALA A 70 1.15 36.25 0.85
CA ALA A 70 2.30 36.93 0.21
C ALA A 70 3.67 36.63 0.87
N GLU A 71 3.68 35.94 2.00
CA GLU A 71 4.84 35.45 2.74
C GLU A 71 5.19 33.98 2.42
N ALA A 72 4.73 33.45 1.28
CA ALA A 72 5.29 32.21 0.73
C ALA A 72 6.78 32.45 0.53
N PHE A 73 7.60 31.89 1.44
CA PHE A 73 9.06 32.02 1.45
C PHE A 73 9.61 31.73 0.05
N ARG A 74 9.75 32.79 -0.75
CA ARG A 74 10.31 32.74 -2.09
C ARG A 74 11.84 32.73 -2.00
N ASP A 75 12.34 32.12 -0.93
CA ASP A 75 13.72 32.27 -0.50
C ASP A 75 14.28 31.01 0.18
N ALA A 76 13.77 29.83 -0.18
CA ALA A 76 14.50 28.57 0.07
C ALA A 76 15.66 28.36 -0.94
N GLY A 77 15.76 29.22 -1.96
CA GLY A 77 16.78 29.16 -3.00
C GLY A 77 18.05 29.95 -2.70
N GLU A 78 17.95 31.16 -2.12
CA GLU A 78 19.11 32.03 -1.89
C GLU A 78 19.97 31.54 -0.71
N ALA A 79 19.36 30.93 0.30
CA ALA A 79 20.07 30.44 1.48
C ALA A 79 20.97 29.20 1.21
N THR A 80 20.68 28.41 0.18
CA THR A 80 21.44 27.16 -0.10
C THR A 80 22.56 27.37 -1.12
N PHE A 81 22.39 28.32 -2.04
CA PHE A 81 23.34 28.56 -3.12
C PHE A 81 23.72 30.03 -3.13
N GLY A 82 24.71 30.37 -2.31
CA GLY A 82 25.21 31.74 -2.15
C GLY A 82 25.46 32.42 -3.49
N GLY A 83 24.85 33.60 -3.66
CA GLY A 83 25.04 34.43 -4.83
C GLY A 83 26.44 35.05 -4.84
N ARG A 84 27.30 34.48 -5.69
CA ARG A 84 28.62 34.97 -6.14
C ARG A 84 29.75 35.04 -5.11
#